data_AF-A0A4R8VCP2-F1
#
_entry.id   AF-A0A4R8VCP2-F1
#
_cell.length_a   1.000
_cell.length_b   1.000
_cell.length_c   1.000
_cell.angle_alpha   90.00
_cell.angle_beta   90.00
_cell.angle_gamma   90.00
#
_symmetry.space_group_name_H-M   'P 1'
#
loop_
_entity.id
_entity.type
_entity.pdbx_description
1 polymer ?
#
loop_
_entity_poly.entity_id
_entity_poly.type
_entity_poly.pdbx_seq_one_letter_code
_entity_poly.pdbx_strand_id
1 'polypeptide(L)'
;MPAELWLRMDVSWQAHKARETAQKSFAAIGSWVHKFPSTVLRSRGIIDSSTSASTQVEKLLRFFQVADTEAFDRVWLEPQASYKRSQKFEINPYATALWLRLAEVEAEHSLGDTPTFNVGKLRDVAPTLPMLTRESLKKGFRHAQNELRKAGVLLVFIPEVEGTRICGASRWLGTGHPIIALSGRHKFHDIFWFTLLHETGHILLHPKRATYINVEKKRGVHDDEDSLETAADQFAESLLLTERDRRELAEIDTAEDLTAFAERVGLATGVVAGQYAHLTNDWKKFGKLRVSGEISVDLAE
;
A
#
# COMPACT_ATOMS: atom_id res chain seq x y z
N MET A 1 39.29 -18.61 -52.71
CA MET A 1 38.39 -19.17 -51.67
C MET A 1 37.12 -19.67 -52.35
N PRO A 2 36.76 -20.95 -52.25
CA PRO A 2 35.54 -21.48 -52.88
C PRO A 2 34.30 -20.80 -52.29
N ALA A 3 33.33 -20.44 -53.14
CA ALA A 3 32.09 -19.75 -52.73
C ALA A 3 31.30 -20.53 -51.67
N GLU A 4 31.35 -21.86 -51.74
CA GLU A 4 30.68 -22.79 -50.84
C GLU A 4 31.23 -22.77 -49.41
N LEU A 5 32.54 -22.53 -49.26
CA LEU A 5 33.20 -22.37 -47.97
C LEU A 5 32.82 -21.04 -47.32
N TRP A 6 32.71 -19.97 -48.11
CA TRP A 6 32.23 -18.65 -47.67
C TRP A 6 30.77 -18.68 -47.20
N LEU A 7 29.89 -19.35 -47.94
CA LEU A 7 28.48 -19.52 -47.57
C LEU A 7 28.33 -20.27 -46.23
N ARG A 8 29.12 -21.31 -45.99
CA ARG A 8 29.11 -22.03 -44.70
C ARG A 8 29.61 -21.15 -43.54
N MET A 9 30.66 -20.37 -43.77
CA MET A 9 31.18 -19.44 -42.76
C MET A 9 30.18 -18.33 -42.43
N ASP A 10 29.53 -17.75 -43.44
CA ASP A 10 28.52 -16.68 -43.26
C ASP A 10 27.27 -17.21 -42.51
N VAL A 11 26.74 -18.38 -42.89
CA VAL A 11 25.63 -19.02 -42.16
C VAL A 11 26.01 -19.31 -40.70
N SER A 12 27.24 -19.79 -40.45
CA SER A 12 27.71 -20.05 -39.09
C SER A 12 27.89 -18.77 -38.26
N TRP A 13 28.34 -17.69 -38.88
CA TRP A 13 28.51 -16.39 -38.25
C TRP A 13 27.18 -15.72 -37.96
N GLN A 14 26.23 -15.76 -38.90
CA GLN A 14 24.87 -15.27 -38.71
C GLN A 14 24.15 -16.06 -37.61
N ALA A 15 24.29 -17.39 -37.58
CA ALA A 15 23.74 -18.23 -36.52
C ALA A 15 24.37 -17.92 -35.14
N HIS A 16 25.68 -17.65 -35.09
CA HIS A 16 26.38 -17.25 -33.87
C HIS A 16 25.91 -15.87 -33.38
N LYS A 17 25.81 -14.89 -34.27
CA LYS A 17 25.34 -13.52 -33.96
C LYS A 17 23.86 -13.49 -33.55
N ALA A 18 23.02 -14.31 -34.18
CA ALA A 18 21.62 -14.51 -33.80
C ALA A 18 21.52 -15.17 -32.42
N ARG A 19 22.35 -16.18 -32.12
CA ARG A 19 22.45 -16.77 -30.77
C ARG A 19 22.91 -15.75 -29.75
N GLU A 20 23.95 -14.96 -30.01
CA GLU A 20 24.40 -13.92 -29.08
C GLU A 20 23.33 -12.84 -28.83
N THR A 21 22.62 -12.40 -29.87
CA THR A 21 21.56 -11.38 -29.75
C THR A 21 20.36 -11.94 -28.99
N ALA A 22 19.93 -13.15 -29.33
CA ALA A 22 18.89 -13.86 -28.60
C ALA A 22 19.29 -14.07 -27.14
N GLN A 23 20.51 -14.55 -26.87
CA GLN A 23 21.03 -14.83 -25.54
C GLN A 23 21.25 -13.56 -24.70
N LYS A 24 21.66 -12.44 -25.31
CA LYS A 24 21.67 -11.11 -24.66
C LYS A 24 20.26 -10.64 -24.32
N SER A 25 19.28 -10.84 -25.21
CA SER A 25 17.87 -10.54 -24.91
C SER A 25 17.34 -11.43 -23.78
N PHE A 26 17.65 -12.73 -23.78
CA PHE A 26 17.22 -13.67 -22.74
C PHE A 26 17.87 -13.40 -21.39
N ALA A 27 19.15 -13.03 -21.35
CA ALA A 27 19.85 -12.64 -20.13
C ALA A 27 19.33 -11.30 -19.56
N ALA A 28 19.03 -10.33 -20.43
CA ALA A 28 18.40 -9.07 -20.02
C ALA A 28 16.98 -9.30 -19.48
N ILE A 29 16.19 -10.15 -20.14
CA ILE A 29 14.82 -10.56 -19.74
C ILE A 29 14.86 -11.29 -18.39
N GLY A 30 15.76 -12.27 -18.21
CA GLY A 30 15.91 -12.98 -16.95
C GLY A 30 16.34 -12.08 -15.80
N SER A 31 17.28 -11.16 -16.04
CA SER A 31 17.74 -10.21 -15.01
C SER A 31 16.65 -9.23 -14.54
N TRP A 32 15.64 -8.94 -15.36
CA TRP A 32 14.52 -8.08 -14.98
C TRP A 32 13.61 -8.72 -13.92
N VAL A 33 13.29 -10.02 -14.02
CA VAL A 33 12.47 -10.74 -13.01
C VAL A 33 13.15 -10.71 -11.64
N HIS A 34 14.47 -10.82 -11.60
CA HIS A 34 15.25 -10.82 -10.36
C HIS A 34 15.22 -9.50 -9.58
N LYS A 35 14.72 -8.40 -10.19
CA LYS A 35 14.52 -7.12 -9.49
C LYS A 35 13.33 -7.17 -8.51
N PHE A 36 12.41 -8.12 -8.69
CA PHE A 36 11.21 -8.26 -7.88
C PHE A 36 11.39 -9.25 -6.71
N PRO A 37 10.60 -9.11 -5.62
CA PRO A 37 10.57 -10.08 -4.52
C PRO A 37 10.10 -11.47 -4.97
N SER A 38 11.05 -12.35 -5.32
CA SER A 38 10.75 -13.65 -5.94
C SER A 38 9.93 -14.60 -5.07
N THR A 39 10.02 -14.49 -3.74
CA THR A 39 9.21 -15.27 -2.79
C THR A 39 7.74 -14.88 -2.87
N VAL A 40 7.45 -13.59 -2.99
CA VAL A 40 6.08 -13.08 -3.12
C VAL A 40 5.50 -13.47 -4.48
N LEU A 41 6.26 -13.28 -5.56
CA LEU A 41 5.82 -13.68 -6.90
C LEU A 41 5.45 -15.17 -6.97
N ARG A 42 6.21 -16.04 -6.29
CA ARG A 42 5.95 -17.48 -6.25
C ARG A 42 4.78 -17.85 -5.36
N SER A 43 4.73 -17.33 -4.13
CA SER A 43 3.63 -17.63 -3.19
C SER A 43 2.27 -17.13 -3.69
N ARG A 44 2.25 -16.06 -4.49
CA ARG A 44 1.04 -15.55 -5.17
C ARG A 44 0.76 -16.22 -6.52
N GLY A 45 1.57 -17.19 -6.95
CA GLY A 45 1.38 -17.91 -8.21
C GLY A 45 1.58 -17.07 -9.48
N ILE A 46 2.21 -15.91 -9.39
CA ILE A 46 2.45 -15.00 -10.52
C ILE A 46 3.50 -15.58 -11.46
N ILE A 47 4.57 -16.15 -10.91
CA ILE A 47 5.63 -16.83 -11.66
C ILE A 47 5.85 -18.25 -11.14
N ASP A 48 6.41 -19.10 -11.99
CA ASP A 48 6.83 -20.47 -11.66
C ASP A 48 8.31 -20.65 -11.98
N SER A 49 9.11 -21.02 -10.98
CA SER A 49 10.55 -21.21 -11.12
C SER A 49 10.94 -22.36 -12.04
N SER A 50 10.02 -23.29 -12.34
CA SER A 50 10.26 -24.37 -13.31
C SER A 50 10.13 -23.90 -14.76
N THR A 51 9.55 -22.71 -14.99
CA THR A 51 9.35 -22.16 -16.34
C THR A 51 10.52 -21.31 -16.80
N SER A 52 10.67 -21.18 -18.13
CA SER A 52 11.73 -20.37 -18.75
C SER A 52 11.66 -18.90 -18.31
N ALA A 53 12.80 -18.21 -18.30
CA ALA A 53 12.87 -16.79 -17.96
C ALA A 53 11.92 -15.92 -18.80
N SER A 54 11.78 -16.21 -20.09
CA SER A 54 10.85 -15.53 -20.99
C SER A 54 9.39 -15.72 -20.59
N THR A 55 9.01 -16.94 -20.23
CA THR A 55 7.66 -17.24 -19.73
C THR A 55 7.38 -16.50 -18.42
N GLN A 56 8.38 -16.41 -17.53
CA GLN A 56 8.23 -15.64 -16.28
C GLN A 56 8.04 -14.15 -16.55
N VAL A 57 8.80 -13.57 -17.50
CA VAL A 57 8.63 -12.17 -17.90
C VAL A 57 7.28 -11.93 -18.54
N GLU A 58 6.83 -12.79 -19.46
CA GLU A 58 5.51 -12.68 -20.08
C GLU A 58 4.39 -12.69 -19.04
N LYS A 59 4.44 -13.64 -18.09
CA LYS A 59 3.47 -13.70 -16.98
C LYS A 59 3.50 -12.43 -16.13
N LEU A 60 4.68 -11.90 -15.83
CA LEU A 60 4.84 -10.71 -15.00
C LEU A 60 4.36 -9.44 -15.72
N LEU A 61 4.68 -9.28 -17.01
CA LEU A 61 4.17 -8.18 -17.85
C LEU A 61 2.64 -8.21 -17.95
N ARG A 62 2.06 -9.41 -18.14
CA ARG A 62 0.61 -9.62 -18.13
C ARG A 62 -0.01 -9.26 -16.78
N PHE A 63 0.62 -9.66 -15.68
CA PHE A 63 0.18 -9.32 -14.32
C PHE A 63 0.14 -7.80 -14.11
N PHE A 64 1.15 -7.07 -14.61
CA PHE A 64 1.22 -5.61 -14.58
C PHE A 64 0.43 -4.89 -15.68
N GLN A 65 -0.24 -5.64 -16.57
CA GLN A 65 -0.99 -5.15 -17.72
C GLN A 65 -0.20 -4.21 -18.64
N VAL A 66 1.07 -4.53 -18.89
CA VAL A 66 1.95 -3.76 -19.79
C VAL A 66 2.51 -4.64 -20.90
N ALA A 67 2.84 -4.02 -22.04
CA ALA A 67 3.32 -4.74 -23.22
C ALA A 67 4.79 -5.18 -23.10
N ASP A 68 5.61 -4.41 -22.39
CA ASP A 68 7.06 -4.62 -22.28
C ASP A 68 7.64 -3.97 -21.02
N THR A 69 8.94 -4.16 -20.77
CA THR A 69 9.64 -3.65 -19.58
C THR A 69 9.79 -2.13 -19.57
N GLU A 70 9.79 -1.48 -20.73
CA GLU A 70 9.86 -0.01 -20.82
C GLU A 70 8.50 0.61 -20.46
N ALA A 71 7.40 -0.02 -20.89
CA ALA A 71 6.05 0.32 -20.48
C ALA A 71 5.86 0.08 -18.99
N PHE A 72 6.45 -0.98 -18.41
CA PHE A 72 6.49 -1.16 -16.97
C PHE A 72 7.16 0.03 -16.28
N ASP A 73 8.35 0.44 -16.72
CA ASP A 73 9.08 1.54 -16.09
C ASP A 73 8.25 2.85 -16.13
N ARG A 74 7.62 3.17 -17.26
CA ARG A 74 6.75 4.36 -17.41
C ARG A 74 5.49 4.31 -16.54
N VAL A 75 4.81 3.18 -16.48
CA VAL A 75 3.50 3.05 -15.78
C VAL A 75 3.68 2.85 -14.28
N TRP A 76 4.72 2.12 -13.88
CA TRP A 76 4.88 1.66 -12.51
C TRP A 76 6.06 2.28 -11.77
N LEU A 77 7.16 2.66 -12.43
CA LEU A 77 8.34 3.21 -11.73
C LEU A 77 8.43 4.73 -11.79
N GLU A 78 8.16 5.35 -12.93
CA GLU A 78 8.21 6.81 -13.09
C GLU A 78 7.27 7.56 -12.13
N PRO A 79 6.00 7.12 -11.92
CA PRO A 79 5.13 7.75 -10.92
C PRO A 79 5.67 7.61 -9.51
N GLN A 80 6.60 6.67 -9.26
CA GLN A 80 7.24 6.53 -7.97
C GLN A 80 8.40 7.49 -7.73
N ALA A 81 8.85 8.23 -8.75
CA ALA A 81 9.95 9.17 -8.63
C ALA A 81 9.63 10.36 -7.72
N SER A 82 8.35 10.74 -7.56
CA SER A 82 7.94 11.73 -6.56
C SER A 82 8.16 11.21 -5.14
N TYR A 83 7.76 9.97 -4.86
CA TYR A 83 7.88 9.36 -3.53
C TYR A 83 9.33 9.24 -3.05
N LYS A 84 10.30 9.14 -3.98
CA LYS A 84 11.74 9.07 -3.66
C LYS A 84 12.31 10.37 -3.10
N ARG A 85 11.71 11.52 -3.43
CA ARG A 85 12.29 12.84 -3.10
C ARG A 85 12.19 13.18 -1.61
N SER A 86 11.25 12.58 -0.89
CA SER A 86 10.98 12.82 0.54
C SER A 86 11.62 11.80 1.49
N GLN A 87 12.48 10.88 1.00
CA GLN A 87 12.87 9.69 1.74
C GLN A 87 14.38 9.48 1.95
N LYS A 88 14.73 8.92 3.11
CA LYS A 88 16.13 8.58 3.51
C LYS A 88 16.45 7.09 3.38
N PHE A 89 15.43 6.22 3.34
CA PHE A 89 15.61 4.77 3.23
C PHE A 89 15.39 4.31 1.80
N GLU A 90 16.21 3.37 1.35
CA GLU A 90 16.06 2.76 0.03
C GLU A 90 14.78 1.92 0.00
N ILE A 91 13.74 2.45 -0.64
CA ILE A 91 12.55 1.68 -1.03
C ILE A 91 12.87 0.93 -2.31
N ASN A 92 12.53 -0.35 -2.34
CA ASN A 92 12.60 -1.12 -3.58
C ASN A 92 11.39 -0.76 -4.47
N PRO A 93 11.59 -0.05 -5.59
CA PRO A 93 10.49 0.43 -6.40
C PRO A 93 9.75 -0.72 -7.14
N TYR A 94 10.44 -1.84 -7.39
CA TYR A 94 9.83 -3.05 -7.94
C TYR A 94 8.95 -3.77 -6.91
N ALA A 95 9.37 -3.79 -5.65
CA ALA A 95 8.56 -4.30 -4.55
C ALA A 95 7.29 -3.43 -4.34
N THR A 96 7.44 -2.10 -4.41
CA THR A 96 6.33 -1.16 -4.30
C THR A 96 5.34 -1.33 -5.45
N ALA A 97 5.83 -1.41 -6.69
CA ALA A 97 4.99 -1.69 -7.85
C ALA A 97 4.21 -2.99 -7.67
N LEU A 98 4.89 -4.06 -7.24
CA LEU A 98 4.26 -5.35 -6.97
C LEU A 98 3.16 -5.24 -5.91
N TRP A 99 3.43 -4.58 -4.78
CA TRP A 99 2.44 -4.43 -3.71
C TRP A 99 1.21 -3.63 -4.17
N LEU A 100 1.41 -2.54 -4.91
CA LEU A 100 0.32 -1.75 -5.50
C LEU A 100 -0.51 -2.56 -6.49
N ARG A 101 0.12 -3.33 -7.38
CA ARG A 101 -0.61 -4.15 -8.35
C ARG A 101 -1.37 -5.29 -7.66
N LEU A 102 -0.82 -5.88 -6.60
CA LEU A 102 -1.55 -6.85 -5.78
C LEU A 102 -2.80 -6.23 -5.16
N ALA A 103 -2.72 -4.98 -4.70
CA ALA A 103 -3.88 -4.26 -4.17
C ALA A 103 -4.93 -3.97 -5.25
N GLU A 104 -4.50 -3.56 -6.46
CA GLU A 104 -5.42 -3.38 -7.59
C GLU A 104 -6.14 -4.67 -7.96
N VAL A 105 -5.41 -5.79 -8.08
CA VAL A 105 -6.00 -7.10 -8.41
C VAL A 105 -7.02 -7.53 -7.35
N GLU A 106 -6.72 -7.36 -6.06
CA GLU A 106 -7.64 -7.70 -4.98
C GLU A 106 -8.91 -6.81 -4.99
N ALA A 107 -8.74 -5.52 -5.28
CA ALA A 107 -9.84 -4.59 -5.40
C ALA A 107 -10.71 -4.91 -6.64
N GLU A 108 -10.08 -5.25 -7.77
CA GLU A 108 -10.76 -5.70 -9.01
C GLU A 108 -11.63 -6.93 -8.73
N HIS A 109 -11.15 -7.92 -7.97
CA HIS A 109 -11.95 -9.09 -7.57
C HIS A 109 -13.14 -8.72 -6.69
N SER A 110 -12.98 -7.70 -5.86
CA SER A 110 -14.03 -7.22 -4.95
C SER A 110 -15.02 -6.27 -5.65
N LEU A 111 -14.78 -5.85 -6.90
CA LEU A 111 -15.52 -4.78 -7.55
C LEU A 111 -17.02 -5.08 -7.64
N GLY A 112 -17.42 -6.25 -8.16
CA GLY A 112 -18.81 -6.74 -8.18
C GLY A 112 -19.89 -5.65 -8.31
N ASP A 113 -20.89 -5.67 -7.41
CA ASP A 113 -21.99 -4.69 -7.37
C ASP A 113 -21.64 -3.39 -6.62
N THR A 114 -20.37 -2.96 -6.64
CA THR A 114 -19.98 -1.70 -5.97
C THR A 114 -20.63 -0.50 -6.67
N PRO A 115 -21.38 0.36 -5.96
CA PRO A 115 -21.96 1.55 -6.55
C PRO A 115 -20.88 2.53 -7.00
N THR A 116 -21.19 3.36 -8.00
CA THR A 116 -20.28 4.41 -8.45
C THR A 116 -19.84 5.31 -7.29
N PHE A 117 -18.58 5.76 -7.35
CA PHE A 117 -18.01 6.57 -6.29
C PHE A 117 -18.83 7.83 -6.03
N ASN A 118 -19.13 8.09 -4.75
CA ASN A 118 -19.86 9.27 -4.31
C ASN A 118 -19.14 9.92 -3.13
N VAL A 119 -18.54 11.08 -3.39
CA VAL A 119 -17.78 11.85 -2.39
C VAL A 119 -18.65 12.30 -1.21
N GLY A 120 -19.94 12.59 -1.42
CA GLY A 120 -20.87 12.95 -0.36
C GLY A 120 -21.07 11.79 0.62
N LYS A 121 -21.35 10.59 0.10
CA LYS A 121 -21.45 9.38 0.92
C LYS A 121 -20.15 9.06 1.64
N LEU A 122 -18.98 9.30 1.02
CA LEU A 122 -17.70 9.09 1.71
C LEU A 122 -17.53 10.08 2.87
N ARG A 123 -17.96 11.34 2.71
CA ARG A 123 -17.96 12.33 3.80
C ARG A 123 -18.90 11.93 4.94
N ASP A 124 -20.01 11.25 4.63
CA ASP A 124 -20.94 10.75 5.64
C ASP A 124 -20.40 9.51 6.37
N VAL A 125 -19.68 8.64 5.66
CA VAL A 125 -19.09 7.40 6.20
C VAL A 125 -17.83 7.67 7.03
N ALA A 126 -16.96 8.58 6.61
CA ALA A 126 -15.66 8.77 7.27
C ALA A 126 -15.75 9.02 8.79
N PRO A 127 -16.71 9.83 9.30
CA PRO A 127 -16.91 10.03 10.75
C PRO A 127 -17.38 8.79 11.52
N THR A 128 -17.90 7.75 10.85
CA THR A 128 -18.39 6.53 11.52
C THR A 128 -17.30 5.47 11.70
N LEU A 129 -16.22 5.53 10.90
CA LEU A 129 -15.12 4.57 10.92
C LEU A 129 -14.40 4.46 12.28
N PRO A 130 -14.15 5.56 13.03
CA PRO A 130 -13.46 5.50 14.33
C PRO A 130 -14.14 4.58 15.35
N MET A 131 -15.47 4.51 15.35
CA MET A 131 -16.21 3.64 16.29
C MET A 131 -15.94 2.15 16.06
N LEU A 132 -15.56 1.77 14.84
CA LEU A 132 -15.24 0.38 14.47
C LEU A 132 -13.98 -0.12 15.16
N THR A 133 -13.15 0.77 15.69
CA THR A 133 -11.96 0.42 16.48
C THR A 133 -12.30 -0.42 17.72
N ARG A 134 -13.53 -0.32 18.24
CA ARG A 134 -14.04 -1.09 19.39
C ARG A 134 -14.40 -2.53 19.05
N GLU A 135 -14.56 -2.86 17.77
CA GLU A 135 -14.77 -4.23 17.34
C GLU A 135 -13.44 -4.99 17.29
N SER A 136 -13.50 -6.32 17.23
CA SER A 136 -12.29 -7.09 16.87
C SER A 136 -11.81 -6.66 15.48
N LEU A 137 -10.50 -6.75 15.24
CA LEU A 137 -9.90 -6.20 14.02
C LEU A 137 -10.58 -6.72 12.75
N LYS A 138 -10.82 -8.04 12.65
CA LYS A 138 -11.54 -8.64 11.52
C LYS A 138 -12.96 -8.10 11.34
N LYS A 139 -13.72 -8.03 12.43
CA LYS A 139 -15.13 -7.61 12.36
C LYS A 139 -15.20 -6.13 11.97
N GLY A 140 -14.40 -5.29 12.63
CA GLY A 140 -14.27 -3.88 12.30
C GLY A 140 -13.78 -3.64 10.87
N PHE A 141 -12.78 -4.40 10.40
CA PHE A 141 -12.29 -4.28 9.03
C PHE A 141 -13.36 -4.64 8.00
N ARG A 142 -14.09 -5.75 8.18
CA ARG A 142 -15.22 -6.11 7.30
C ARG A 142 -16.34 -5.07 7.35
N HIS A 143 -16.61 -4.51 8.52
CA HIS A 143 -17.58 -3.43 8.68
C HIS A 143 -17.11 -2.19 7.90
N ALA A 144 -15.84 -1.79 8.04
CA ALA A 144 -15.26 -0.68 7.29
C ALA A 144 -15.31 -0.91 5.77
N GLN A 145 -15.00 -2.14 5.30
CA GLN A 145 -15.15 -2.51 3.90
C GLN A 145 -16.59 -2.29 3.41
N ASN A 146 -17.58 -2.71 4.19
CA ASN A 146 -18.99 -2.55 3.83
C ASN A 146 -19.42 -1.07 3.79
N GLU A 147 -19.04 -0.26 4.79
CA GLU A 147 -19.40 1.16 4.82
C GLU A 147 -18.74 1.94 3.67
N LEU A 148 -17.44 1.73 3.45
CA LEU A 148 -16.70 2.36 2.36
C LEU A 148 -17.24 1.95 0.98
N ARG A 149 -17.63 0.68 0.82
CA ARG A 149 -18.25 0.19 -0.41
C ARG A 149 -19.55 0.93 -0.75
N LYS A 150 -20.36 1.33 0.24
CA LYS A 150 -21.59 2.13 0.00
C LYS A 150 -21.30 3.48 -0.64
N ALA A 151 -20.11 4.04 -0.40
CA ALA A 151 -19.60 5.25 -1.04
C ALA A 151 -18.83 4.98 -2.35
N GLY A 152 -18.71 3.72 -2.76
CA GLY A 152 -18.00 3.29 -3.95
C GLY A 152 -16.48 3.17 -3.76
N VAL A 153 -15.99 3.15 -2.52
CA VAL A 153 -14.57 2.98 -2.17
C VAL A 153 -14.29 1.51 -1.84
N LEU A 154 -13.21 0.95 -2.39
CA LEU A 154 -12.81 -0.43 -2.14
C LEU A 154 -11.68 -0.47 -1.10
N LEU A 155 -11.91 -1.13 0.03
CA LEU A 155 -10.89 -1.33 1.05
C LEU A 155 -10.31 -2.75 0.94
N VAL A 156 -9.00 -2.86 0.79
CA VAL A 156 -8.28 -4.13 0.67
C VAL A 156 -7.08 -4.20 1.62
N PHE A 157 -6.69 -5.42 1.96
CA PHE A 157 -5.52 -5.68 2.79
C PHE A 157 -4.53 -6.55 2.04
N ILE A 158 -3.29 -6.07 1.89
CA ILE A 158 -2.20 -6.79 1.26
C ILE A 158 -1.02 -6.77 2.23
N PRO A 159 -0.63 -7.91 2.84
CA PRO A 159 0.51 -7.94 3.76
C PRO A 159 1.73 -7.23 3.18
N GLU A 160 2.47 -6.54 4.03
CA GLU A 160 3.69 -5.85 3.62
C GLU A 160 4.61 -6.77 2.80
N VAL A 161 5.07 -6.25 1.66
CA VAL A 161 6.16 -6.85 0.89
C VAL A 161 7.47 -6.25 1.37
N GLU A 162 8.43 -7.09 1.73
CA GLU A 162 9.73 -6.65 2.25
C GLU A 162 10.41 -5.64 1.30
N GLY A 163 10.94 -4.56 1.88
CA GLY A 163 11.59 -3.48 1.13
C GLY A 163 10.64 -2.40 0.61
N THR A 164 9.32 -2.54 0.79
CA THR A 164 8.35 -1.48 0.45
C THR A 164 8.26 -0.39 1.52
N ARG A 165 8.21 -0.78 2.80
CA ARG A 165 7.96 0.12 3.95
C ARG A 165 6.62 0.87 3.89
N ILE A 166 5.68 0.40 3.09
CA ILE A 166 4.38 1.03 2.90
C ILE A 166 3.49 0.67 4.10
N CYS A 167 2.79 1.66 4.66
CA CYS A 167 1.74 1.46 5.65
C CYS A 167 0.37 1.34 4.97
N GLY A 168 0.12 2.21 3.99
CA GLY A 168 -1.09 2.22 3.19
C GLY A 168 -0.91 2.96 1.87
N ALA A 169 -1.90 2.85 1.00
CA ALA A 169 -1.98 3.63 -0.22
C ALA A 169 -3.43 3.85 -0.62
N SER A 170 -3.68 4.98 -1.28
CA SER A 170 -4.95 5.27 -1.93
C SER A 170 -4.73 5.54 -3.40
N ARG A 171 -5.54 4.92 -4.27
CA ARG A 171 -5.36 4.99 -5.73
C ARG A 171 -6.68 4.90 -6.46
N TRP A 172 -6.78 5.46 -7.65
CA TRP A 172 -7.95 5.31 -8.51
C TRP A 172 -7.79 4.15 -9.48
N LEU A 173 -8.75 3.23 -9.51
CA LEU A 173 -8.84 2.22 -10.58
C LEU A 173 -9.29 2.89 -11.88
N GLY A 174 -8.96 2.26 -13.01
CA GLY A 174 -9.45 2.69 -14.33
C GLY A 174 -10.98 2.68 -14.46
N THR A 175 -11.68 1.96 -13.58
CA THR A 175 -13.15 1.93 -13.48
C THR A 175 -13.74 3.16 -12.76
N GLY A 176 -12.91 4.03 -12.18
CA GLY A 176 -13.35 5.24 -11.47
C GLY A 176 -13.63 5.04 -9.98
N HIS A 177 -13.32 3.87 -9.43
CA HIS A 177 -13.44 3.59 -7.99
C HIS A 177 -12.10 3.84 -7.28
N PRO A 178 -12.06 4.60 -6.18
CA PRO A 178 -10.86 4.69 -5.35
C PRO A 178 -10.69 3.40 -4.53
N ILE A 179 -9.44 2.99 -4.38
CA ILE A 179 -8.99 1.92 -3.50
C ILE A 179 -8.28 2.52 -2.29
N ILE A 180 -8.48 1.90 -1.14
CA ILE A 180 -7.62 2.05 0.03
C ILE A 180 -6.99 0.68 0.26
N ALA A 181 -5.66 0.63 0.24
CA ALA A 181 -4.90 -0.58 0.51
C ALA A 181 -4.12 -0.40 1.81
N LEU A 182 -4.22 -1.37 2.72
CA LEU A 182 -3.48 -1.38 3.99
C LEU A 182 -2.50 -2.55 4.03
N SER A 183 -1.31 -2.31 4.59
CA SER A 183 -0.25 -3.34 4.66
C SER A 183 -0.16 -4.06 5.99
N GLY A 184 -0.64 -3.42 7.07
CA GLY A 184 -0.46 -3.90 8.44
C GLY A 184 0.97 -3.70 8.97
N ARG A 185 1.79 -2.88 8.30
CA ARG A 185 3.12 -2.48 8.79
C ARG A 185 3.02 -1.92 10.21
N HIS A 186 4.06 -2.15 11.00
CA HIS A 186 4.15 -1.89 12.44
C HIS A 186 3.29 -2.79 13.33
N LYS A 187 2.35 -3.58 12.81
CA LYS A 187 1.64 -4.63 13.57
C LYS A 187 0.87 -4.13 14.79
N PHE A 188 0.39 -2.89 14.76
CA PHE A 188 -0.37 -2.26 15.83
C PHE A 188 -1.74 -1.82 15.33
N HIS A 189 -2.80 -2.10 16.09
CA HIS A 189 -4.16 -1.77 15.69
C HIS A 189 -4.37 -0.26 15.58
N ASP A 190 -3.77 0.53 16.48
CA ASP A 190 -3.86 1.99 16.44
C ASP A 190 -3.25 2.58 15.17
N ILE A 191 -2.11 2.04 14.73
CA ILE A 191 -1.47 2.45 13.48
C ILE A 191 -2.30 2.01 12.27
N PHE A 192 -2.84 0.79 12.29
CA PHE A 192 -3.71 0.28 11.22
C PHE A 192 -4.94 1.18 11.00
N TRP A 193 -5.66 1.50 12.08
CA TRP A 193 -6.85 2.34 12.03
C TRP A 193 -6.51 3.78 11.65
N PHE A 194 -5.42 4.35 12.17
CA PHE A 194 -4.96 5.66 11.75
C PHE A 194 -4.65 5.70 10.24
N THR A 195 -3.95 4.68 9.72
CA THR A 195 -3.62 4.58 8.29
C THR A 195 -4.89 4.54 7.44
N LEU A 196 -5.92 3.78 7.83
CA LEU A 196 -7.21 3.77 7.13
C LEU A 196 -7.84 5.17 7.03
N LEU A 197 -7.87 5.90 8.15
CA LEU A 197 -8.44 7.24 8.20
C LEU A 197 -7.61 8.25 7.40
N HIS A 198 -6.29 8.12 7.43
CA HIS A 198 -5.35 8.92 6.64
C HIS A 198 -5.58 8.73 5.14
N GLU A 199 -5.65 7.48 4.66
CA GLU A 199 -5.94 7.20 3.24
C GLU A 199 -7.35 7.64 2.83
N THR A 200 -8.32 7.57 3.75
CA THR A 200 -9.65 8.16 3.53
C THR A 200 -9.56 9.69 3.35
N GLY A 201 -8.70 10.34 4.13
CA GLY A 201 -8.38 11.76 4.00
C GLY A 201 -7.81 12.12 2.64
N HIS A 202 -6.89 11.31 2.11
CA HIS A 202 -6.34 11.52 0.76
C HIS A 202 -7.42 11.53 -0.32
N ILE A 203 -8.36 10.58 -0.29
CA ILE A 203 -9.46 10.52 -1.26
C ILE A 203 -10.38 11.74 -1.13
N LEU A 204 -10.69 12.18 0.09
CA LEU A 204 -11.62 13.28 0.34
C LEU A 204 -11.05 14.66 0.06
N LEU A 205 -9.80 14.90 0.46
CA LEU A 205 -9.15 16.20 0.37
C LEU A 205 -8.49 16.42 -0.97
N HIS A 206 -7.99 15.35 -1.60
CA HIS A 206 -7.13 15.46 -2.76
C HIS A 206 -7.56 14.58 -3.96
N PRO A 207 -8.82 14.69 -4.44
CA PRO A 207 -9.40 13.77 -5.42
C PRO A 207 -8.76 13.84 -6.83
N LYS A 208 -7.92 14.85 -7.11
CA LYS A 208 -7.31 15.06 -8.43
C LYS A 208 -6.05 14.24 -8.66
N ARG A 209 -5.47 13.62 -7.62
CA ARG A 209 -4.25 12.82 -7.76
C ARG A 209 -4.63 11.35 -7.87
N ALA A 210 -4.01 10.67 -8.84
CA ALA A 210 -4.33 9.29 -9.16
C ALA A 210 -3.86 8.29 -8.09
N THR A 211 -2.76 8.59 -7.38
CA THR A 211 -2.14 7.69 -6.39
C THR A 211 -1.50 8.49 -5.26
N TYR A 212 -1.68 8.01 -4.02
CA TYR A 212 -0.97 8.37 -2.80
C TYR A 212 -0.42 7.10 -2.14
N ILE A 213 0.75 7.20 -1.52
CA ILE A 213 1.39 6.08 -0.84
C ILE A 213 1.92 6.59 0.49
N ASN A 214 1.32 6.13 1.59
CA ASN A 214 1.82 6.40 2.92
C ASN A 214 2.99 5.46 3.25
N VAL A 215 4.17 6.06 3.40
CA VAL A 215 5.42 5.39 3.75
C VAL A 215 5.99 6.03 5.02
N GLU A 216 6.72 5.26 5.81
CA GLU A 216 7.47 5.74 6.97
C GLU A 216 8.41 6.93 6.63
N LYS A 217 8.04 8.14 7.05
CA LYS A 217 8.85 9.36 6.90
C LYS A 217 9.71 9.64 8.15
N LYS A 218 10.82 10.37 7.97
CA LYS A 218 11.48 11.14 9.05
C LYS A 218 11.24 12.63 8.80
N ARG A 219 11.00 13.41 9.87
CA ARG A 219 10.87 14.88 9.84
C ARG A 219 12.05 15.54 9.10
N GLY A 220 11.77 16.46 8.17
CA GLY A 220 12.76 17.44 7.69
C GLY A 220 12.85 17.68 6.18
N VAL A 221 11.97 17.13 5.36
CA VAL A 221 11.75 17.61 3.99
C VAL A 221 10.45 18.44 4.01
N HIS A 222 10.40 19.52 3.23
CA HIS A 222 9.23 20.37 3.07
C HIS A 222 9.01 20.59 1.58
N ASP A 223 8.06 19.87 1.00
CA ASP A 223 7.52 20.12 -0.33
C ASP A 223 5.97 20.10 -0.33
N ASP A 224 5.35 20.25 -1.51
CA ASP A 224 3.89 20.20 -1.65
C ASP A 224 3.33 18.85 -1.19
N GLU A 225 4.08 17.75 -1.34
CA GLU A 225 3.70 16.41 -0.86
C GLU A 225 3.59 16.41 0.66
N ASP A 226 4.49 17.09 1.37
CA ASP A 226 4.38 17.24 2.82
C ASP A 226 3.13 18.03 3.27
N SER A 227 2.64 18.99 2.48
CA SER A 227 1.40 19.71 2.81
C SER A 227 0.15 18.83 2.67
N LEU A 228 0.11 17.97 1.64
CA LEU A 228 -1.01 17.07 1.39
C LEU A 228 -1.08 15.97 2.46
N GLU A 229 0.08 15.43 2.83
CA GLU A 229 0.24 14.42 3.87
C GLU A 229 -0.10 15.00 5.25
N THR A 230 0.35 16.22 5.56
CA THR A 230 -0.05 16.94 6.78
C THR A 230 -1.56 17.13 6.85
N ALA A 231 -2.22 17.46 5.73
CA ALA A 231 -3.66 17.61 5.69
C ALA A 231 -4.40 16.27 5.90
N ALA A 232 -3.87 15.16 5.37
CA ALA A 232 -4.42 13.82 5.58
C ALA A 232 -4.22 13.35 7.04
N ASP A 233 -3.07 13.63 7.65
CA ASP A 233 -2.81 13.37 9.07
C ASP A 233 -3.78 14.15 9.96
N GLN A 234 -3.90 15.46 9.74
CA GLN A 234 -4.84 16.32 10.49
C GLN A 234 -6.28 15.85 10.34
N PHE A 235 -6.67 15.39 9.15
CA PHE A 235 -7.98 14.82 8.90
C PHE A 235 -8.19 13.57 9.74
N ALA A 236 -7.27 12.60 9.69
CA ALA A 236 -7.34 11.38 10.49
C ALA A 236 -7.39 11.64 12.00
N GLU A 237 -6.54 12.53 12.50
CA GLU A 237 -6.52 12.96 13.90
C GLU A 237 -7.85 13.58 14.33
N SER A 238 -8.44 14.43 13.47
CA SER A 238 -9.71 15.11 13.75
C SER A 238 -10.92 14.17 13.75
N LEU A 239 -10.86 13.07 12.98
CA LEU A 239 -11.87 12.03 13.01
C LEU A 239 -11.81 11.21 14.29
N LEU A 240 -10.61 10.96 14.81
CA LEU A 240 -10.42 10.21 16.06
C LEU A 240 -10.82 11.04 17.27
N LEU A 241 -10.30 12.27 17.38
CA LEU A 241 -10.47 13.08 18.58
C LEU A 241 -10.65 14.55 18.21
N THR A 242 -11.63 15.19 18.85
CA THR A 242 -11.77 16.65 18.74
C THR A 242 -10.57 17.36 19.38
N GLU A 243 -10.36 18.63 19.04
CA GLU A 243 -9.32 19.44 19.68
C GLU A 243 -9.49 19.52 21.21
N ARG A 244 -10.73 19.51 21.70
CA ARG A 244 -11.03 19.45 23.14
C ARG A 244 -10.59 18.11 23.73
N ASP A 245 -10.96 17.00 23.08
CA ASP A 245 -10.62 15.65 23.55
C ASP A 245 -9.10 15.44 23.55
N ARG A 246 -8.37 15.97 22.56
CA ARG A 246 -6.90 15.90 22.54
C ARG A 246 -6.27 16.63 23.73
N ARG A 247 -6.75 17.82 24.07
CA ARG A 247 -6.26 18.56 25.26
C ARG A 247 -6.51 17.79 26.54
N GLU A 248 -7.69 17.21 26.69
CA GLU A 248 -8.01 16.36 27.84
C GLU A 248 -7.14 15.11 27.89
N LEU A 249 -6.92 14.45 26.74
CA LEU A 249 -6.06 13.28 26.62
C LEU A 249 -4.62 13.55 27.06
N ALA A 250 -4.06 14.73 26.74
CA ALA A 250 -2.70 15.11 27.13
C ALA A 250 -2.48 15.16 28.65
N GLU A 251 -3.55 15.42 29.41
CA GLU A 251 -3.51 15.55 30.87
C GLU A 251 -3.78 14.21 31.59
N ILE A 252 -4.09 13.13 30.85
CA ILE A 252 -4.38 11.82 31.45
C ILE A 252 -3.12 11.20 32.05
N ASP A 253 -3.23 10.78 33.30
CA ASP A 253 -2.09 10.21 34.04
C ASP A 253 -2.17 8.70 34.27
N THR A 254 -3.36 8.15 34.44
CA THR A 254 -3.54 6.73 34.79
C THR A 254 -4.13 5.91 33.64
N ALA A 255 -3.92 4.59 33.68
CA ALA A 255 -4.46 3.67 32.68
C ALA A 255 -5.99 3.55 32.79
N GLU A 256 -6.50 3.67 34.03
CA GLU A 256 -7.92 3.70 34.37
C GLU A 256 -8.59 4.93 33.75
N ASP A 257 -8.00 6.12 33.91
CA ASP A 257 -8.50 7.36 33.31
C ASP A 257 -8.46 7.29 31.77
N LEU A 258 -7.39 6.73 31.20
CA LEU A 258 -7.31 6.55 29.74
C LEU A 258 -8.38 5.60 29.21
N THR A 259 -8.68 4.54 29.95
CA THR A 259 -9.74 3.58 29.59
C THR A 259 -11.12 4.23 29.70
N ALA A 260 -11.40 4.97 30.78
CA ALA A 260 -12.65 5.70 30.94
C ALA A 260 -12.82 6.77 29.85
N PHE A 261 -11.75 7.47 29.49
CA PHE A 261 -11.73 8.41 28.37
C PHE A 261 -12.05 7.70 27.05
N ALA A 262 -11.41 6.56 26.76
CA ALA A 262 -11.66 5.79 25.54
C ALA A 262 -13.12 5.33 25.41
N GLU A 263 -13.73 4.91 26.51
CA GLU A 263 -15.16 4.60 26.57
C GLU A 263 -16.02 5.83 26.27
N ARG A 264 -15.71 6.98 26.86
CA ARG A 264 -16.44 8.24 26.64
C ARG A 264 -16.39 8.71 25.19
N VAL A 265 -15.23 8.63 24.53
CA VAL A 265 -15.08 9.05 23.13
C VAL A 265 -15.49 7.96 22.12
N GLY A 266 -15.85 6.76 22.59
CA GLY A 266 -16.31 5.69 21.73
C GLY A 266 -15.21 5.03 20.89
N LEU A 267 -13.96 5.01 21.39
CA LEU A 267 -12.81 4.37 20.73
C LEU A 267 -12.31 3.17 21.53
N ALA A 268 -11.47 2.33 20.91
CA ALA A 268 -10.72 1.32 21.65
C ALA A 268 -9.58 1.94 22.46
N THR A 269 -9.36 1.41 23.67
CA THR A 269 -8.30 1.85 24.59
C THR A 269 -6.92 1.86 23.92
N GLY A 270 -6.59 0.85 23.12
CA GLY A 270 -5.31 0.79 22.41
C GLY A 270 -5.13 1.89 21.36
N VAL A 271 -6.23 2.33 20.71
CA VAL A 271 -6.21 3.46 19.77
C VAL A 271 -5.97 4.77 20.49
N VAL A 272 -6.67 5.00 21.60
CA VAL A 272 -6.47 6.19 22.45
C VAL A 272 -5.05 6.21 23.03
N ALA A 273 -4.52 5.07 23.47
CA ALA A 273 -3.13 4.97 23.93
C ALA A 273 -2.12 5.33 22.83
N GLY A 274 -2.38 4.94 21.58
CA GLY A 274 -1.60 5.36 20.42
C GLY A 274 -1.67 6.87 20.17
N GLN A 275 -2.87 7.46 20.26
CA GLN A 275 -3.07 8.91 20.13
C GLN A 275 -2.36 9.68 21.26
N TYR A 276 -2.44 9.21 22.50
CA TYR A 276 -1.70 9.78 23.63
C TYR A 276 -0.20 9.79 23.36
N ALA A 277 0.34 8.65 22.92
CA ALA A 277 1.76 8.50 22.64
C ALA A 277 2.23 9.42 21.51
N HIS A 278 1.41 9.60 20.47
CA HIS A 278 1.71 10.55 19.39
C HIS A 278 1.70 12.00 19.88
N LEU A 279 0.67 12.38 20.64
CA LEU A 279 0.45 13.74 21.14
C LEU A 279 1.55 14.18 22.12
N THR A 280 1.94 13.29 23.04
CA THR A 280 2.89 13.59 24.13
C THR A 280 4.32 13.17 23.83
N ASN A 281 4.52 12.41 22.75
CA ASN A 281 5.77 11.71 22.43
C ASN A 281 6.22 10.70 23.52
N ASP A 282 5.31 10.26 24.40
CA ASP A 282 5.56 9.23 25.42
C ASP A 282 4.92 7.89 25.04
N TRP A 283 5.67 7.09 24.28
CA TRP A 283 5.26 5.75 23.86
C TRP A 283 5.33 4.69 24.97
N LYS A 284 5.89 5.02 26.14
CA LYS A 284 6.11 4.04 27.22
C LYS A 284 4.95 4.01 28.20
N LYS A 285 4.40 5.18 28.57
CA LYS A 285 3.38 5.32 29.64
C LYS A 285 2.21 4.35 29.49
N PHE A 286 1.60 4.34 28.31
CA PHE A 286 0.45 3.47 27.98
C PHE A 286 0.75 2.43 26.91
N GLY A 287 2.04 2.19 26.63
CA GLY A 287 2.46 1.28 25.54
C GLY A 287 1.90 -0.14 25.67
N LYS A 288 1.68 -0.62 26.91
CA LYS A 288 1.07 -1.94 27.18
C LYS A 288 -0.41 -2.05 26.83
N LEU A 289 -1.11 -0.92 26.72
CA LEU A 289 -2.53 -0.88 26.34
C LEU A 289 -2.71 -0.92 24.81
N ARG A 290 -1.65 -0.66 24.04
CA ARG A 290 -1.67 -0.76 22.58
C ARG A 290 -1.71 -2.23 22.19
N VAL A 291 -2.68 -2.58 21.35
CA VAL A 291 -2.84 -3.95 20.86
C VAL A 291 -1.95 -4.16 19.65
N SER A 292 -1.03 -5.12 19.75
CA SER A 292 -0.16 -5.57 18.66
C SER A 292 -0.47 -7.00 18.24
N GLY A 293 -0.38 -7.29 16.95
CA GLY A 293 -0.66 -8.61 16.39
C GLY A 293 -0.20 -8.74 14.93
N GLU A 294 -0.09 -9.97 14.44
CA GLU A 294 0.09 -10.21 13.01
C GLU A 294 -1.23 -9.89 12.31
N ILE A 295 -1.36 -8.66 11.81
CA ILE A 295 -2.59 -8.14 11.19
C ILE A 295 -3.18 -9.09 10.14
N SER A 296 -2.34 -9.78 9.38
CA SER A 296 -2.77 -10.78 8.39
C SER A 296 -3.47 -11.98 9.01
N VAL A 297 -3.02 -12.43 10.19
CA VAL A 297 -3.64 -13.52 10.97
C VAL A 297 -4.92 -13.01 11.62
N ASP A 298 -4.87 -11.84 12.25
CA ASP A 298 -6.00 -11.22 12.93
C ASP A 298 -7.18 -10.92 11.99
N LEU A 299 -6.92 -10.76 10.68
CA LEU A 299 -7.95 -10.62 9.64
C LEU A 299 -8.46 -11.96 9.07
N ALA A 300 -7.69 -13.04 9.22
CA ALA A 300 -8.03 -14.37 8.72
C ALA A 300 -8.93 -15.16 9.69
N GLU A 301 -8.64 -15.12 11.00
CA GLU A 301 -9.34 -15.87 12.08
C GLU A 301 -10.77 -15.40 12.36
#